data_AF-M4WZY6-F1
#
_entry.id   AF-M4WZY6-F1
#
_cell.length_a   1.000
_cell.length_b   1.000
_cell.length_c   1.000
_cell.angle_alpha   90.00
_cell.angle_beta   90.00
_cell.angle_gamma   90.00
#
_symmetry.space_group_name_H-M   'P 1'
#
loop_
_entity.id
_entity.type
_entity.pdbx_description
1 polymer ?
#
loop_
_entity_poly.entity_id
_entity_poly.type
_entity_poly.pdbx_seq_one_letter_code
_entity_poly.pdbx_strand_id
1 'polypeptide(L)'
;MVPQQHFDAPGKSPFMDMQLVPKYAEAAPAADSAPAVRIEPGIQQNLGVRLASVTRGKLDRTLQVTGVLAFNDRDVAVLQARAGGFVERTYSRAPGDVVAAGAPIVDVLVPEWAAAQEEFLALRHAGEPALLAAARQRLLLAGMPTGLVQQVERSGKVQAVTTLNAPIAGVIRELEVRPGMTLAAGAPLARINGLGHVWLEAAVPEVQAAGLKVGQSVDARLPAFPDRPVSGTLTSILPENDQQSRTLRLRIELPNPDGQLRPGMTAQVSLGLAGQSAVLQIPGEAVIRTGKRNLVMLAEDQGRFRPVEVRLGQENDGLVAVLQGLDEGQRVVASGQFLIDSEASLKGIEARTVDESKAQMTMPPVHEADGRIVDITAQGMTISHGPFNTLGMPGMTMTFALARPELAAGLNPGDRIRFGVSQGDAGLVIEQVRKQEQRP
;
A
#
# COMPACT_ATOMS: atom_id res chain seq x y z
N MET A 1 4.13 -46.99 29.03
CA MET A 1 3.21 -47.44 27.97
C MET A 1 3.91 -47.30 26.64
N VAL A 2 3.90 -48.34 25.79
CA VAL A 2 4.55 -48.34 24.46
C VAL A 2 3.43 -48.43 23.42
N PRO A 3 2.86 -47.29 22.95
CA PRO A 3 1.60 -47.30 22.21
C PRO A 3 1.70 -47.74 20.74
N GLN A 4 2.86 -48.19 20.28
CA GLN A 4 3.14 -48.51 18.86
C GLN A 4 2.93 -49.98 18.47
N GLN A 5 2.47 -50.84 19.39
CA GLN A 5 2.36 -52.29 19.14
C GLN A 5 0.92 -52.69 18.79
N HIS A 6 0.72 -53.14 17.56
CA HIS A 6 -0.55 -53.70 17.08
C HIS A 6 -0.52 -55.24 17.18
N PHE A 7 -1.67 -55.85 17.47
CA PHE A 7 -1.83 -57.30 17.60
C PHE A 7 -2.94 -57.78 16.65
N ASP A 8 -2.67 -58.85 15.89
CA ASP A 8 -3.54 -59.34 14.82
C ASP A 8 -4.72 -60.20 15.31
N ALA A 9 -4.77 -60.54 16.61
CA ALA A 9 -5.82 -61.36 17.20
C ALA A 9 -6.53 -60.65 18.36
N PRO A 10 -7.87 -60.72 18.46
CA PRO A 10 -8.60 -60.20 19.60
C PRO A 10 -8.23 -60.99 20.88
N GLY A 11 -7.82 -60.27 21.93
CA GLY A 11 -7.36 -60.87 23.18
C GLY A 11 -7.06 -59.84 24.27
N LYS A 12 -6.60 -60.30 25.44
CA LYS A 12 -6.10 -59.41 26.50
C LYS A 12 -4.68 -58.96 26.19
N SER A 13 -4.36 -57.69 26.45
CA SER A 13 -2.99 -57.18 26.29
C SER A 13 -2.02 -57.97 27.20
N PRO A 14 -0.92 -58.53 26.68
CA PRO A 14 0.03 -59.34 27.48
C PRO A 14 0.70 -58.58 28.63
N PHE A 15 0.63 -57.24 28.62
CA PHE A 15 1.35 -56.38 29.56
C PHE A 15 0.47 -55.70 30.60
N MET A 16 -0.85 -55.62 30.38
CA MET A 16 -1.73 -54.80 31.23
C MET A 16 -3.11 -55.40 31.54
N ASP A 17 -3.37 -56.67 31.19
CA ASP A 17 -4.58 -57.42 31.57
C ASP A 17 -5.93 -56.74 31.19
N MET A 18 -5.88 -55.76 30.28
CA MET A 18 -7.03 -55.06 29.72
C MET A 18 -7.47 -55.72 28.41
N GLN A 19 -8.79 -55.76 28.17
CA GLN A 19 -9.37 -56.23 26.91
C GLN A 19 -8.99 -55.31 25.75
N LEU A 20 -8.43 -55.88 24.68
CA LEU A 20 -8.20 -55.15 23.42
C LEU A 20 -9.54 -54.89 22.73
N VAL A 21 -9.79 -53.64 22.35
CA VAL A 21 -10.98 -53.25 21.58
C VAL A 21 -10.70 -53.52 20.10
N PRO A 22 -11.54 -54.28 19.38
CA PRO A 22 -11.32 -54.56 17.96
C PRO A 22 -11.47 -53.30 17.13
N LYS A 23 -10.39 -52.94 16.41
CA LYS A 23 -10.41 -51.93 15.36
C LYS A 23 -10.76 -52.62 14.06
N TYR A 24 -12.00 -52.51 13.62
CA TYR A 24 -12.39 -52.96 12.29
C TYR A 24 -11.68 -52.10 11.24
N ALA A 25 -11.09 -52.74 10.23
CA ALA A 25 -10.57 -52.04 9.07
C ALA A 25 -11.74 -51.32 8.40
N GLU A 26 -11.76 -49.99 8.46
CA GLU A 26 -12.60 -49.21 7.56
C GLU A 26 -12.24 -49.61 6.13
N ALA A 27 -13.27 -49.76 5.29
CA ALA A 27 -13.13 -50.11 3.89
C ALA A 27 -12.02 -49.24 3.27
N ALA A 28 -11.03 -49.91 2.67
CA ALA A 28 -9.90 -49.26 2.02
C ALA A 28 -10.41 -48.12 1.12
N PRO A 29 -9.87 -46.90 1.25
CA PRO A 29 -10.20 -45.86 0.29
C PRO A 29 -9.73 -46.33 -1.09
N ALA A 30 -10.47 -45.95 -2.12
CA ALA A 30 -10.03 -46.11 -3.51
C ALA A 30 -8.58 -45.59 -3.64
N ALA A 31 -7.76 -46.30 -4.40
CA ALA A 31 -6.29 -46.19 -4.46
C ALA A 31 -5.72 -44.80 -4.85
N ASP A 32 -6.56 -43.79 -5.03
CA ASP A 32 -6.21 -42.41 -5.40
C ASP A 32 -6.58 -41.35 -4.33
N SER A 33 -7.01 -41.74 -3.12
CA SER A 33 -7.41 -40.78 -2.09
C SER A 33 -6.24 -40.46 -1.14
N ALA A 34 -5.81 -39.20 -1.10
CA ALA A 34 -4.81 -38.71 -0.14
C ALA A 34 -5.22 -39.00 1.33
N PRO A 35 -4.24 -39.20 2.24
CA PRO A 35 -4.56 -39.53 3.64
C PRO A 35 -5.30 -38.37 4.31
N ALA A 36 -6.49 -38.64 4.84
CA ALA A 36 -7.36 -37.67 5.52
C ALA A 36 -8.05 -38.27 6.75
N VAL A 37 -8.29 -37.46 7.78
CA VAL A 37 -9.04 -37.87 8.97
C VAL A 37 -10.53 -37.70 8.71
N ARG A 38 -11.30 -38.78 8.87
CA ARG A 38 -12.76 -38.68 8.93
C ARG A 38 -13.22 -38.41 10.36
N ILE A 39 -14.06 -37.40 10.54
CA ILE A 39 -14.70 -37.09 11.83
C ILE A 39 -16.21 -37.09 11.63
N GLU A 40 -16.95 -37.73 12.54
CA GLU A 40 -18.40 -37.78 12.46
C GLU A 40 -19.05 -36.40 12.65
N PRO A 41 -20.12 -36.05 11.91
CA PRO A 41 -20.77 -34.74 12.01
C PRO A 41 -21.24 -34.37 13.43
N GLY A 42 -21.70 -35.34 14.23
CA GLY A 42 -22.12 -35.09 15.61
C GLY A 42 -20.95 -34.65 16.52
N ILE A 43 -19.76 -35.23 16.30
CA ILE A 43 -18.54 -34.85 17.01
C ILE A 43 -18.09 -33.46 16.54
N GLN A 44 -18.11 -33.18 15.23
CA GLN A 44 -17.78 -31.85 14.70
C GLN A 44 -18.66 -30.74 15.29
N GLN A 45 -19.96 -30.99 15.42
CA GLN A 45 -20.90 -30.03 16.01
C GLN A 45 -20.63 -29.80 17.50
N ASN A 46 -20.36 -30.86 18.26
CA ASN A 46 -20.03 -30.76 19.68
C ASN A 46 -18.69 -30.05 19.93
N LEU A 47 -17.72 -30.18 19.02
CA LEU A 47 -16.45 -29.46 19.07
C LEU A 47 -16.55 -27.99 18.64
N GLY A 48 -17.69 -27.53 18.10
CA GLY A 48 -17.85 -26.16 17.61
C GLY A 48 -16.91 -25.85 16.44
N VAL A 49 -16.72 -26.80 15.54
CA VAL A 49 -15.84 -26.64 14.37
C VAL A 49 -16.41 -25.57 13.45
N ARG A 50 -15.62 -24.51 13.20
CA ARG A 50 -15.98 -23.43 12.29
C ARG A 50 -15.16 -23.56 11.01
N LEU A 51 -15.82 -23.49 9.86
CA LEU A 51 -15.16 -23.48 8.56
C LEU A 51 -15.08 -22.05 8.03
N ALA A 52 -13.97 -21.73 7.37
CA ALA A 52 -13.78 -20.49 6.62
C ALA A 52 -13.40 -20.84 5.17
N SER A 53 -13.88 -20.06 4.21
CA SER A 53 -13.49 -20.21 2.80
C SER A 53 -12.20 -19.45 2.51
N VAL A 54 -11.33 -20.04 1.70
CA VAL A 54 -10.16 -19.36 1.12
C VAL A 54 -10.64 -18.39 0.05
N THR A 55 -10.49 -17.10 0.31
CA THR A 55 -10.92 -16.04 -0.62
C THR A 55 -9.72 -15.30 -1.18
N ARG A 56 -9.79 -14.88 -2.44
CA ARG A 56 -8.78 -13.99 -3.02
C ARG A 56 -9.13 -12.54 -2.72
N GLY A 57 -8.24 -11.84 -2.04
CA GLY A 57 -8.45 -10.45 -1.61
C GLY A 57 -7.18 -9.62 -1.69
N LYS A 58 -7.33 -8.29 -1.73
CA LYS A 58 -6.20 -7.39 -1.49
C LYS A 58 -6.02 -7.29 0.02
N LEU A 59 -4.82 -7.59 0.50
CA LEU A 59 -4.48 -7.35 1.89
C LEU A 59 -3.84 -5.97 1.94
N ASP A 60 -4.64 -4.95 2.24
CA ASP A 60 -4.09 -3.64 2.55
C ASP A 60 -3.25 -3.77 3.82
N ARG A 61 -2.16 -3.01 3.91
CA ARG A 61 -1.28 -3.04 5.09
C ARG A 61 -1.38 -1.72 5.80
N THR A 62 -1.58 -1.72 7.10
CA THR A 62 -1.56 -0.50 7.90
C THR A 62 -0.22 -0.37 8.60
N LEU A 63 0.48 0.73 8.34
CA LEU A 63 1.72 1.09 9.02
C LEU A 63 1.41 2.14 10.09
N GLN A 64 1.74 1.84 11.35
CA GLN A 64 1.65 2.81 12.44
C GLN A 64 3.01 3.35 12.80
N VAL A 65 3.16 4.67 12.79
CA VAL A 65 4.39 5.37 13.19
C VAL A 65 4.08 6.59 14.02
N THR A 66 5.05 7.08 14.76
CA THR A 66 4.93 8.31 15.53
C THR A 66 5.53 9.48 14.75
N GLY A 67 4.93 10.65 14.88
CA GLY A 67 5.43 11.89 14.31
C GLY A 67 5.26 13.09 15.25
N VAL A 68 5.88 14.20 14.88
CA VAL A 68 5.82 15.47 15.60
C VAL A 68 5.31 16.55 14.66
N LEU A 69 4.41 17.39 15.15
CA LEU A 69 3.92 18.55 14.43
C LEU A 69 5.02 19.61 14.35
N ALA A 70 5.23 20.15 13.16
CA ALA A 70 6.17 21.21 12.86
C ALA A 70 5.44 22.38 12.19
N PHE A 71 6.09 23.54 12.17
CA PHE A 71 5.61 24.65 11.36
C PHE A 71 5.73 24.29 9.89
N ASN A 72 4.85 24.85 9.08
CA ASN A 72 4.97 24.77 7.63
C ASN A 72 6.04 25.76 7.17
N ASP A 73 7.22 25.27 6.80
CA ASP A 73 8.31 26.13 6.33
C ASP A 73 8.10 26.65 4.90
N ARG A 74 7.03 26.25 4.21
CA ARG A 74 6.61 26.91 2.96
C ARG A 74 5.73 28.13 3.23
N ASP A 75 5.00 28.15 4.33
CA ASP A 75 4.12 29.25 4.71
C ASP A 75 4.84 30.20 5.67
N VAL A 76 5.90 30.84 5.15
CA VAL A 76 6.77 31.74 5.91
C VAL A 76 6.81 33.09 5.23
N ALA A 77 6.58 34.13 6.01
CA ALA A 77 6.79 35.50 5.57
C ALA A 77 7.82 36.20 6.46
N VAL A 78 8.87 36.72 5.81
CA VAL A 78 9.87 37.56 6.47
C VAL A 78 9.53 39.01 6.16
N LEU A 79 9.16 39.76 7.19
CA LEU A 79 8.94 41.19 7.11
C LEU A 79 10.29 41.91 7.22
N GLN A 80 10.66 42.65 6.17
CA GLN A 80 11.91 43.39 6.09
C GLN A 80 11.68 44.87 5.80
N ALA A 81 12.58 45.71 6.27
CA ALA A 81 12.62 47.12 5.90
C ALA A 81 13.04 47.27 4.43
N ARG A 82 12.25 47.99 3.62
CA ARG A 82 12.59 48.25 2.21
C ARG A 82 13.62 49.36 2.03
N ALA A 83 13.74 50.21 3.03
CA ALA A 83 14.49 51.45 3.04
C ALA A 83 15.10 51.67 4.42
N GLY A 84 16.14 52.50 4.50
CA GLY A 84 16.70 52.93 5.77
C GLY A 84 15.75 53.86 6.52
N GLY A 85 15.64 53.72 7.83
CA GLY A 85 14.68 54.51 8.62
C GLY A 85 14.83 54.37 10.12
N PHE A 86 13.91 54.99 10.86
CA PHE A 86 13.88 54.99 12.32
C PHE A 86 12.58 54.40 12.83
N VAL A 87 12.66 53.55 13.87
CA VAL A 87 11.48 52.98 14.52
C VAL A 87 10.84 54.02 15.42
N GLU A 88 9.63 54.45 15.06
CA GLU A 88 8.84 55.42 15.82
C GLU A 88 7.99 54.72 16.88
N ARG A 89 7.30 53.64 16.48
CA ARG A 89 6.38 52.92 17.37
C ARG A 89 6.40 51.44 17.06
N THR A 90 6.54 50.60 18.09
CA THR A 90 6.25 49.17 17.98
C THR A 90 4.92 48.86 18.63
N TYR A 91 4.20 47.90 18.09
CA TYR A 91 2.98 47.39 18.71
C TYR A 91 3.37 46.32 19.74
N SER A 92 2.60 46.17 20.82
CA SER A 92 2.89 45.22 21.92
C SER A 92 2.77 43.76 21.45
N ARG A 93 3.79 43.28 20.75
CA ARG A 93 3.90 41.94 20.17
C ARG A 93 5.15 41.24 20.69
N ALA A 94 5.06 39.93 20.88
CA ALA A 94 6.16 39.08 21.29
C ALA A 94 6.28 37.84 20.38
N PRO A 95 7.47 37.22 20.28
CA PRO A 95 7.61 35.89 19.70
C PRO A 95 6.66 34.90 20.38
N GLY A 96 5.89 34.16 19.58
CA GLY A 96 4.82 33.26 20.03
C GLY A 96 3.41 33.83 19.87
N ASP A 97 3.25 35.14 19.70
CA ASP A 97 1.93 35.75 19.48
C ASP A 97 1.35 35.38 18.12
N VAL A 98 0.06 35.08 18.10
CA VAL A 98 -0.73 34.88 16.88
C VAL A 98 -1.22 36.24 16.37
N VAL A 99 -0.99 36.52 15.09
CA VAL A 99 -1.40 37.74 14.40
C VAL A 99 -2.23 37.42 13.15
N ALA A 100 -3.22 38.27 12.86
CA ALA A 100 -3.97 38.21 11.62
C ALA A 100 -3.19 38.86 10.47
N ALA A 101 -3.53 38.50 9.22
CA ALA A 101 -3.00 39.18 8.05
C ALA A 101 -3.40 40.67 8.09
N GLY A 102 -2.45 41.54 7.80
CA GLY A 102 -2.61 42.99 7.87
C GLY A 102 -2.45 43.58 9.28
N ALA A 103 -2.22 42.78 10.32
CA ALA A 103 -2.00 43.30 11.66
C ALA A 103 -0.73 44.18 11.71
N PRO A 104 -0.77 45.35 12.36
CA PRO A 104 0.37 46.24 12.41
C PRO A 104 1.48 45.72 13.33
N ILE A 105 2.72 45.81 12.88
CA ILE A 105 3.91 45.32 13.59
C ILE A 105 4.79 46.48 14.08
N VAL A 106 5.10 47.44 13.20
CA VAL A 106 5.96 48.58 13.52
C VAL A 106 5.63 49.77 12.62
N ASP A 107 5.69 50.97 13.19
CA ASP A 107 5.68 52.24 12.46
C ASP A 107 7.12 52.73 12.28
N VAL A 108 7.49 53.00 11.04
CA VAL A 108 8.86 53.38 10.63
C VAL A 108 8.82 54.72 9.91
N LEU A 109 9.66 55.65 10.35
CA LEU A 109 9.95 56.89 9.64
C LEU A 109 11.00 56.60 8.56
N VAL A 110 10.68 56.89 7.29
CA VAL A 110 11.59 56.69 6.16
C VAL A 110 11.88 58.04 5.49
N PRO A 111 13.00 58.72 5.86
CA PRO A 111 13.28 60.07 5.37
C PRO A 111 13.43 60.17 3.86
N GLU A 112 14.04 59.16 3.22
CA GLU A 112 14.22 59.13 1.77
C GLU A 112 12.88 59.14 1.00
N TRP A 113 11.85 58.48 1.54
CA TRP A 113 10.53 58.48 0.94
C TRP A 113 9.82 59.82 1.13
N ALA A 114 10.02 60.49 2.27
CA ALA A 114 9.45 61.82 2.50
C ALA A 114 9.97 62.83 1.46
N ALA A 115 11.28 62.87 1.22
CA ALA A 115 11.90 63.74 0.22
C ALA A 115 11.39 63.43 -1.21
N ALA A 116 11.30 62.16 -1.58
CA ALA A 116 10.80 61.77 -2.90
C ALA A 116 9.30 62.11 -3.11
N GLN A 117 8.51 62.06 -2.04
CA GLN A 117 7.09 62.43 -2.08
C GLN A 117 6.89 63.94 -2.27
N GLU A 118 7.73 64.78 -1.65
CA GLU A 118 7.69 66.23 -1.85
C GLU A 118 7.94 66.60 -3.32
N GLU A 119 8.94 65.96 -3.94
CA GLU A 119 9.24 66.14 -5.36
C GLU A 119 8.06 65.70 -6.25
N PHE A 120 7.46 64.54 -5.95
CA PHE A 120 6.27 64.05 -6.67
C PHE A 120 5.08 65.03 -6.56
N LEU A 121 4.81 65.55 -5.37
CA LEU A 121 3.71 66.48 -5.15
C LEU A 121 3.96 67.83 -5.85
N ALA A 122 5.21 68.32 -5.87
CA ALA A 122 5.59 69.53 -6.61
C ALA A 122 5.35 69.36 -8.13
N LEU A 123 5.75 68.22 -8.71
CA LEU A 123 5.51 67.92 -10.12
C LEU A 123 4.02 67.77 -10.46
N ARG A 124 3.23 67.24 -9.51
CA ARG A 124 1.77 67.19 -9.65
C ARG A 124 1.14 68.57 -9.75
N HIS A 125 1.67 69.56 -9.03
CA HIS A 125 1.21 70.94 -9.14
C HIS A 125 1.62 71.60 -10.47
N ALA A 126 2.73 71.16 -11.09
CA ALA A 126 3.16 71.65 -12.41
C ALA A 126 2.31 71.12 -13.58
N GLY A 127 1.63 69.98 -13.42
CA GLY A 127 0.62 69.48 -14.37
C GLY A 127 1.13 68.71 -15.59
N GLU A 128 2.41 68.32 -15.61
CA GLU A 128 3.01 67.56 -16.73
C GLU A 128 2.86 66.04 -16.56
N PRO A 129 2.06 65.35 -17.40
CA PRO A 129 1.72 63.94 -17.19
C PRO A 129 2.91 62.98 -17.31
N ALA A 130 3.86 63.27 -18.21
CA ALA A 130 5.06 62.45 -18.41
C ALA A 130 6.01 62.52 -17.20
N LEU A 131 6.19 63.72 -16.63
CA LEU A 131 7.02 63.93 -15.44
C LEU A 131 6.38 63.30 -14.20
N LEU A 132 5.05 63.39 -14.08
CA LEU A 132 4.33 62.74 -12.99
C LEU A 132 4.44 61.22 -13.05
N ALA A 133 4.34 60.62 -14.24
CA ALA A 133 4.54 59.19 -14.43
C ALA A 133 5.97 58.76 -14.06
N ALA A 134 6.99 59.53 -14.47
CA ALA A 134 8.38 59.27 -14.12
C ALA A 134 8.64 59.37 -12.61
N ALA A 135 8.08 60.39 -11.95
CA ALA A 135 8.19 60.57 -10.50
C ALA A 135 7.48 59.44 -9.73
N ARG A 136 6.31 59.01 -10.19
CA ARG A 136 5.61 57.84 -9.64
C ARG A 136 6.47 56.57 -9.76
N GLN A 137 7.09 56.34 -10.91
CA GLN A 137 7.97 55.20 -11.12
C GLN A 137 9.19 55.25 -10.19
N ARG A 138 9.75 56.44 -9.96
CA ARG A 138 10.86 56.64 -9.01
C ARG A 138 10.49 56.27 -7.58
N LEU A 139 9.28 56.63 -7.11
CA LEU A 139 8.78 56.22 -5.79
C LEU A 139 8.73 54.70 -5.65
N LEU A 140 8.23 54.00 -6.67
CA LEU A 140 8.15 52.53 -6.68
C LEU A 140 9.56 51.89 -6.70
N LEU A 141 10.49 52.44 -7.48
CA LEU A 141 11.88 51.97 -7.53
C LEU A 141 12.65 52.23 -6.24
N ALA A 142 12.27 53.24 -5.46
CA ALA A 142 12.77 53.49 -4.11
C ALA A 142 12.20 52.50 -3.06
N GLY A 143 11.40 51.51 -3.48
CA GLY A 143 10.86 50.48 -2.61
C GLY A 143 9.58 50.88 -1.86
N MET A 144 8.97 52.02 -2.20
CA MET A 144 7.73 52.50 -1.59
C MET A 144 6.54 51.61 -2.00
N PRO A 145 5.71 51.13 -1.04
CA PRO A 145 4.54 50.31 -1.36
C PRO A 145 3.53 51.06 -2.24
N THR A 146 2.94 50.36 -3.21
CA THR A 146 1.93 50.91 -4.13
C THR A 146 0.75 51.55 -3.41
N GLY A 147 0.30 50.96 -2.30
CA GLY A 147 -0.75 51.52 -1.45
C GLY A 147 -0.38 52.87 -0.84
N LEU A 148 0.88 53.03 -0.42
CA LEU A 148 1.38 54.30 0.13
C LEU A 148 1.51 55.36 -0.97
N VAL A 149 1.99 55.00 -2.17
CA VAL A 149 2.03 55.90 -3.34
C VAL A 149 0.63 56.43 -3.66
N GLN A 150 -0.35 55.54 -3.74
CA GLN A 150 -1.76 55.93 -3.98
C GLN A 150 -2.32 56.81 -2.85
N GLN A 151 -1.92 56.58 -1.60
CA GLN A 151 -2.34 57.41 -0.47
C GLN A 151 -1.77 58.83 -0.57
N VAL A 152 -0.51 58.99 -0.97
CA VAL A 152 0.10 60.32 -1.22
C VAL A 152 -0.58 61.00 -2.40
N GLU A 153 -0.85 60.28 -3.48
CA GLU A 153 -1.58 60.79 -4.65
C GLU A 153 -2.97 61.33 -4.29
N ARG A 154 -3.74 60.57 -3.50
CA ARG A 154 -5.10 60.95 -3.08
C ARG A 154 -5.11 62.05 -2.02
N SER A 155 -4.24 61.95 -1.01
CA SER A 155 -4.24 62.90 0.11
C SER A 155 -3.56 64.22 -0.23
N GLY A 156 -2.64 64.22 -1.20
CA GLY A 156 -1.80 65.37 -1.52
C GLY A 156 -0.85 65.79 -0.41
N LYS A 157 -0.58 64.91 0.56
CA LYS A 157 0.27 65.16 1.72
C LYS A 157 1.36 64.10 1.83
N VAL A 158 2.53 64.51 2.25
CA VAL A 158 3.66 63.63 2.55
C VAL A 158 3.31 62.71 3.72
N GLN A 159 3.58 61.42 3.54
CA GLN A 159 3.48 60.35 4.52
C GLN A 159 4.91 59.90 4.88
N ALA A 160 5.49 60.53 5.90
CA ALA A 160 6.86 60.24 6.34
C ALA A 160 6.94 58.94 7.16
N VAL A 161 5.88 58.63 7.91
CA VAL A 161 5.76 57.41 8.73
C VAL A 161 4.91 56.38 7.99
N THR A 162 5.42 55.16 7.88
CA THR A 162 4.72 54.02 7.28
C THR A 162 4.52 52.93 8.32
N THR A 163 3.35 52.31 8.35
CA THR A 163 3.11 51.12 9.17
C THR A 163 3.44 49.88 8.36
N LEU A 164 4.34 49.05 8.89
CA LEU A 164 4.66 47.75 8.34
C LEU A 164 3.76 46.69 9.00
N ASN A 165 2.96 46.04 8.16
CA ASN A 165 1.94 45.08 8.57
C ASN A 165 2.42 43.64 8.33
N ALA A 166 1.82 42.70 9.06
CA ALA A 166 1.95 41.27 8.83
C ALA A 166 1.41 40.92 7.42
N PRO A 167 2.23 40.36 6.51
CA PRO A 167 1.78 39.99 5.18
C PRO A 167 0.87 38.75 5.15
N ILE A 168 0.99 37.87 6.15
CA ILE A 168 0.19 36.65 6.32
C ILE A 168 -0.34 36.57 7.76
N ALA A 169 -1.39 35.77 7.97
CA ALA A 169 -1.84 35.40 9.31
C ALA A 169 -0.98 34.24 9.85
N GLY A 170 -0.62 34.26 11.12
CA GLY A 170 0.26 33.24 11.68
C GLY A 170 0.84 33.60 13.04
N VAL A 171 1.90 32.89 13.44
CA VAL A 171 2.65 33.14 14.67
C VAL A 171 3.93 33.88 14.36
N ILE A 172 4.24 34.90 15.17
CA ILE A 172 5.52 35.58 15.14
C ILE A 172 6.58 34.62 15.71
N ARG A 173 7.46 34.10 14.87
CA ARG A 173 8.60 33.25 15.29
C ARG A 173 9.75 34.08 15.82
N GLU A 174 10.06 35.16 15.12
CA GLU A 174 11.16 36.06 15.45
C GLU A 174 10.64 37.50 15.36
N LEU A 175 11.03 38.35 16.32
CA LEU A 175 10.75 39.77 16.31
C LEU A 175 12.03 40.50 16.73
N GLU A 176 12.74 41.06 15.76
CA GLU A 176 14.03 41.71 15.96
C GLU A 176 13.88 43.20 16.23
N VAL A 177 12.81 43.80 15.72
CA VAL A 177 12.58 45.25 15.86
C VAL A 177 12.17 45.63 17.29
N ARG A 178 12.73 46.74 17.78
CA ARG A 178 12.44 47.35 19.10
C ARG A 178 12.30 48.87 18.96
N PRO A 179 11.58 49.54 19.88
CA PRO A 179 11.51 50.99 19.91
C PRO A 179 12.90 51.64 19.95
N GLY A 180 13.08 52.72 19.20
CA GLY A 180 14.33 53.50 19.17
C GLY A 180 15.45 52.90 18.30
N MET A 181 15.22 51.79 17.61
CA MET A 181 16.19 51.24 16.66
C MET A 181 16.24 52.03 15.36
N THR A 182 17.43 52.10 14.78
CA THR A 182 17.62 52.49 13.37
C THR A 182 17.60 51.24 12.50
N LEU A 183 16.90 51.30 11.38
CA LEU A 183 16.77 50.21 10.42
C LEU A 183 17.63 50.50 9.19
N ALA A 184 18.38 49.49 8.76
CA ALA A 184 19.00 49.47 7.44
C ALA A 184 18.03 48.90 6.39
N ALA A 185 18.22 49.25 5.13
CA ALA A 185 17.51 48.60 4.04
C ALA A 185 17.84 47.10 4.03
N GLY A 186 16.81 46.26 3.97
CA GLY A 186 16.92 44.80 4.04
C GLY A 186 16.95 44.22 5.47
N ALA A 187 16.95 45.05 6.52
CA ALA A 187 16.94 44.56 7.90
C ALA A 187 15.67 43.72 8.18
N PRO A 188 15.79 42.50 8.72
CA PRO A 188 14.65 41.70 9.15
C PRO A 188 14.00 42.34 10.38
N LEU A 189 12.67 42.40 10.36
CA LEU A 189 11.87 43.00 11.43
C LEU A 189 11.11 41.93 12.20
N ALA A 190 10.45 41.05 11.46
CA ALA A 190 9.71 39.92 12.01
C ALA A 190 9.72 38.73 11.04
N ARG A 191 9.75 37.51 11.58
CA ARG A 191 9.46 36.28 10.84
C ARG A 191 8.12 35.75 11.33
N ILE A 192 7.18 35.57 10.41
CA ILE A 192 5.84 35.08 10.69
C ILE A 192 5.68 33.74 9.96
N ASN A 193 5.27 32.71 10.70
CA ASN A 193 4.94 31.40 10.16
C ASN A 193 3.43 31.21 10.20
N GLY A 194 2.83 30.84 9.07
CA GLY A 194 1.41 30.53 9.00
C GLY A 194 1.05 29.31 9.85
N LEU A 195 -0.19 29.30 10.34
CA LEU A 195 -0.77 28.22 11.13
C LEU A 195 -1.93 27.51 10.46
N GLY A 196 -2.38 27.96 9.27
CA GLY A 196 -3.54 27.38 8.58
C GLY A 196 -3.30 25.94 8.12
N HIS A 197 -2.04 25.62 7.82
CA HIS A 197 -1.58 24.27 7.51
C HIS A 197 -0.35 23.97 8.33
N VAL A 198 -0.34 22.86 9.06
CA VAL A 198 0.81 22.40 9.84
C VAL A 198 1.39 21.16 9.20
N TRP A 199 2.70 20.99 9.35
CA TRP A 199 3.35 19.76 8.92
C TRP A 199 3.38 18.77 10.07
N LEU A 200 3.17 17.51 9.76
CA LEU A 200 3.43 16.39 10.63
C LEU A 200 4.63 15.64 10.04
N GLU A 201 5.73 15.67 10.77
CA GLU A 201 6.95 14.97 10.40
C GLU A 201 6.94 13.61 11.10
N ALA A 202 6.77 12.55 10.31
CA ALA A 202 6.71 11.17 10.80
C ALA A 202 7.98 10.40 10.39
N ALA A 203 8.53 9.62 11.32
CA ALA A 203 9.70 8.80 11.08
C ALA A 203 9.29 7.37 10.73
N VAL A 204 9.62 6.90 9.53
CA VAL A 204 9.31 5.55 9.05
C VAL A 204 10.59 4.75 8.84
N PRO A 205 10.72 3.53 9.40
CA PRO A 205 11.85 2.67 9.11
C PRO A 205 11.96 2.35 7.61
N GLU A 206 13.16 2.42 7.05
CA GLU A 206 13.42 2.24 5.62
C GLU A 206 12.81 0.94 5.06
N VAL A 207 12.95 -0.17 5.80
CA VAL A 207 12.41 -1.50 5.41
C VAL A 207 10.89 -1.52 5.25
N GLN A 208 10.18 -0.57 5.86
CA GLN A 208 8.72 -0.48 5.86
C GLN A 208 8.17 0.59 4.93
N ALA A 209 9.04 1.44 4.35
CA ALA A 209 8.64 2.51 3.45
C ALA A 209 8.28 2.03 2.03
N ALA A 210 8.61 0.78 1.70
CA ALA A 210 8.23 0.16 0.44
C ALA A 210 6.70 0.17 0.26
N GLY A 211 6.22 0.88 -0.77
CA GLY A 211 4.80 1.00 -1.10
C GLY A 211 4.14 2.33 -0.70
N LEU A 212 4.84 3.23 -0.01
CA LEU A 212 4.35 4.59 0.25
C LEU A 212 4.28 5.41 -1.04
N LYS A 213 3.19 6.14 -1.22
CA LYS A 213 2.98 7.02 -2.38
C LYS A 213 2.67 8.44 -1.93
N VAL A 214 3.37 9.40 -2.50
CA VAL A 214 3.06 10.83 -2.32
C VAL A 214 1.63 11.08 -2.82
N GLY A 215 0.85 11.86 -2.06
CA GLY A 215 -0.56 12.13 -2.30
C GLY A 215 -1.53 11.19 -1.59
N GLN A 216 -1.06 10.16 -0.88
CA GLN A 216 -1.95 9.28 -0.11
C GLN A 216 -2.56 9.99 1.10
N SER A 217 -3.79 9.63 1.43
CA SER A 217 -4.45 10.05 2.68
C SER A 217 -3.83 9.35 3.87
N VAL A 218 -3.68 10.07 4.96
CA VAL A 218 -3.06 9.59 6.20
C VAL A 218 -3.89 10.06 7.38
N ASP A 219 -4.14 9.17 8.33
CA ASP A 219 -4.87 9.52 9.55
C ASP A 219 -3.91 9.72 10.71
N ALA A 220 -3.96 10.91 11.31
CA ALA A 220 -3.17 11.29 12.47
C ALA A 220 -4.07 11.37 13.71
N ARG A 221 -3.77 10.57 14.73
CA ARG A 221 -4.40 10.62 16.04
C ARG A 221 -3.47 11.32 17.03
N LEU A 222 -3.89 12.47 17.54
CA LEU A 222 -3.13 13.22 18.53
C LEU A 222 -3.56 12.78 19.94
N PRO A 223 -2.63 12.51 20.87
CA PRO A 223 -2.99 12.24 22.27
C PRO A 223 -3.75 13.40 22.93
N ALA A 224 -3.51 14.63 22.48
CA ALA A 224 -4.23 15.81 22.94
C ALA A 224 -5.72 15.82 22.54
N PHE A 225 -6.10 15.07 21.50
CA PHE A 225 -7.46 15.02 20.94
C PHE A 225 -7.81 13.56 20.56
N PRO A 226 -8.05 12.67 21.53
CA PRO A 226 -8.24 11.24 21.27
C PRO A 226 -9.48 10.93 20.43
N ASP A 227 -10.54 11.74 20.57
CA ASP A 227 -11.86 11.49 19.95
C ASP A 227 -11.96 11.96 18.50
N ARG A 228 -10.97 12.72 18.00
CA ARG A 228 -11.01 13.32 16.66
C ARG A 228 -9.73 12.99 15.88
N PRO A 229 -9.70 11.92 15.08
CA PRO A 229 -8.61 11.71 14.14
C PRO A 229 -8.60 12.86 13.12
N VAL A 230 -7.40 13.32 12.78
CA VAL A 230 -7.19 14.37 11.79
C VAL A 230 -6.62 13.71 10.54
N SER A 231 -7.36 13.77 9.45
CA SER A 231 -6.87 13.29 8.16
C SER A 231 -5.99 14.36 7.50
N GLY A 232 -4.88 13.92 6.93
CA GLY A 232 -3.92 14.73 6.21
C GLY A 232 -3.44 14.04 4.94
N THR A 233 -2.60 14.74 4.19
CA THR A 233 -2.07 14.24 2.92
C THR A 233 -0.56 14.12 3.00
N LEU A 234 -0.02 12.96 2.60
CA LEU A 234 1.44 12.79 2.47
C LEU A 234 1.94 13.66 1.31
N THR A 235 2.60 14.77 1.59
CA THR A 235 3.05 15.72 0.56
C THR A 235 4.44 15.42 0.04
N SER A 236 5.30 14.85 0.88
CA SER A 236 6.67 14.52 0.48
C SER A 236 7.27 13.42 1.35
N ILE A 237 8.13 12.61 0.74
CA ILE A 237 9.07 11.72 1.40
C ILE A 237 10.43 12.42 1.26
N LEU A 238 11.04 12.84 2.37
CA LEU A 238 12.30 13.57 2.30
C LEU A 238 13.40 12.69 1.70
N PRO A 239 14.26 13.25 0.83
CA PRO A 239 15.29 12.47 0.14
C PRO A 239 16.44 12.06 1.06
N GLU A 240 16.57 12.70 2.22
CA GLU A 240 17.61 12.42 3.19
C GLU A 240 17.06 11.53 4.32
N ASN A 241 17.72 10.39 4.53
CA ASN A 241 17.44 9.51 5.65
C ASN A 241 18.17 10.02 6.90
N ASP A 242 17.53 9.86 8.05
CA ASP A 242 18.19 10.07 9.32
C ASP A 242 19.22 8.96 9.56
N GLN A 243 20.51 9.29 9.53
CA GLN A 243 21.60 8.29 9.60
C GLN A 243 21.68 7.57 10.96
N GLN A 244 21.24 8.22 12.04
CA GLN A 244 21.29 7.65 13.39
C GLN A 244 20.20 6.60 13.58
N SER A 245 18.98 6.92 13.15
CA SER A 245 17.81 6.06 13.34
C SER A 245 17.50 5.16 12.12
N ARG A 246 18.15 5.39 10.97
CA ARG A 246 17.85 4.76 9.68
C ARG A 246 16.37 4.86 9.31
N THR A 247 15.78 6.03 9.57
CA THR A 247 14.39 6.32 9.26
C THR A 247 14.29 7.32 8.11
N LEU A 248 13.28 7.12 7.28
CA LEU A 248 12.81 8.08 6.30
C LEU A 248 11.87 9.06 6.99
N ARG A 249 12.06 10.35 6.70
CA ARG A 249 11.20 11.41 7.22
C ARG A 249 10.09 11.69 6.22
N LEU A 250 8.86 11.43 6.63
CA LEU A 250 7.66 11.76 5.87
C LEU A 250 7.15 13.12 6.28
N ARG A 251 6.73 13.92 5.31
CA ARG A 251 6.06 15.19 5.54
C ARG A 251 4.60 15.06 5.15
N ILE A 252 3.73 15.13 6.15
CA ILE A 252 2.28 15.07 5.99
C ILE A 252 1.73 16.47 6.27
N GLU A 253 0.88 16.98 5.40
CA GLU A 253 0.22 18.27 5.60
C GLU A 253 -1.16 18.07 6.24
N LEU A 254 -1.39 18.75 7.35
CA LEU A 254 -2.64 18.72 8.09
C LEU A 254 -3.32 20.09 8.04
N PRO A 255 -4.61 20.17 7.65
CA PRO A 255 -5.38 21.40 7.74
C PRO A 255 -5.64 21.77 9.22
N ASN A 256 -5.48 23.04 9.56
CA ASN A 256 -5.65 23.57 10.91
C ASN A 256 -6.53 24.83 10.93
N PRO A 257 -7.80 24.76 10.47
CA PRO A 257 -8.68 25.92 10.43
C PRO A 257 -9.01 26.45 11.84
N ASP A 258 -9.10 25.55 12.83
CA ASP A 258 -9.46 25.89 14.21
C ASP A 258 -8.27 26.39 15.04
N GLY A 259 -7.04 26.36 14.50
CA GLY A 259 -5.81 26.76 15.21
C GLY A 259 -5.44 25.86 16.40
N GLN A 260 -6.06 24.68 16.52
CA GLN A 260 -5.87 23.75 17.64
C GLN A 260 -4.59 22.92 17.50
N LEU A 261 -4.16 22.64 16.27
CA LEU A 261 -2.94 21.90 15.99
C LEU A 261 -1.74 22.81 16.22
N ARG A 262 -0.99 22.55 17.29
CA ARG A 262 0.18 23.35 17.66
C ARG A 262 1.46 22.60 17.31
N PRO A 263 2.41 23.24 16.60
CA PRO A 263 3.74 22.69 16.43
C PRO A 263 4.38 22.30 17.76
N GLY A 264 5.07 21.15 17.79
CA GLY A 264 5.63 20.51 18.97
C GLY A 264 4.76 19.40 19.56
N MET A 265 3.48 19.28 19.17
CA MET A 265 2.63 18.15 19.56
C MET A 265 3.07 16.85 18.89
N THR A 266 2.91 15.72 19.57
CA THR A 266 3.12 14.40 18.98
C THR A 266 1.82 13.86 18.39
N ALA A 267 1.94 13.00 17.38
CA ALA A 267 0.81 12.30 16.78
C ALA A 267 1.18 10.86 16.43
N GLN A 268 0.20 9.96 16.58
CA GLN A 268 0.26 8.62 16.03
C GLN A 268 -0.31 8.65 14.62
N VAL A 269 0.46 8.17 13.65
CA VAL A 269 0.16 8.22 12.23
C VAL A 269 -0.15 6.82 11.74
N SER A 270 -1.31 6.64 11.12
CA SER A 270 -1.70 5.40 10.46
C SER A 270 -1.67 5.61 8.95
N LEU A 271 -0.76 4.91 8.27
CA LEU A 271 -0.59 4.97 6.82
C LEU A 271 -1.11 3.66 6.20
N GLY A 272 -2.07 3.77 5.29
CA GLY A 272 -2.47 2.67 4.44
C GLY A 272 -1.46 2.45 3.32
N LEU A 273 -0.94 1.23 3.23
CA LEU A 273 -0.10 0.75 2.14
C LEU A 273 -0.99 -0.14 1.26
N ALA A 274 -1.22 0.27 0.02
CA ALA A 274 -2.03 -0.49 -0.92
C ALA A 274 -1.39 -1.87 -1.17
N GLY A 275 -2.15 -2.94 -0.94
CA GLY A 275 -1.71 -4.30 -1.26
C GLY A 275 -1.44 -4.44 -2.76
N GLN A 276 -0.23 -4.86 -3.14
CA GLN A 276 0.19 -4.83 -4.56
C GLN A 276 -0.49 -5.90 -5.43
N SER A 277 -1.01 -6.98 -4.85
CA SER A 277 -1.67 -8.06 -5.60
C SER A 277 -2.77 -8.73 -4.77
N ALA A 278 -3.82 -9.18 -5.46
CA ALA A 278 -4.83 -10.02 -4.84
C ALA A 278 -4.20 -11.39 -4.50
N VAL A 279 -4.10 -11.67 -3.21
CA VAL A 279 -3.52 -12.90 -2.65
C VAL A 279 -4.63 -13.76 -2.05
N LEU A 280 -4.41 -15.06 -1.95
CA LEU A 280 -5.32 -15.93 -1.20
C LEU A 280 -5.22 -15.55 0.28
N GLN A 281 -6.36 -15.50 0.97
CA GLN A 281 -6.44 -15.08 2.36
C GLN A 281 -7.29 -16.06 3.16
N ILE A 282 -6.88 -16.29 4.40
CA ILE A 282 -7.60 -17.09 5.39
C ILE A 282 -7.59 -16.37 6.75
N PRO A 283 -8.56 -16.60 7.64
CA PRO A 283 -8.48 -16.13 9.02
C PRO A 283 -7.20 -16.65 9.70
N GLY A 284 -6.50 -15.80 10.45
CA GLY A 284 -5.27 -16.17 11.14
C GLY A 284 -5.46 -17.27 12.18
N GLU A 285 -6.66 -17.39 12.73
CA GLU A 285 -7.04 -18.49 13.63
C GLU A 285 -7.04 -19.87 12.96
N ALA A 286 -7.17 -19.96 11.63
CA ALA A 286 -7.14 -21.22 10.89
C ALA A 286 -5.72 -21.79 10.71
N VAL A 287 -4.69 -21.03 11.08
CA VAL A 287 -3.29 -21.40 10.89
C VAL A 287 -2.73 -22.07 12.14
N ILE A 288 -2.16 -23.28 11.96
CA ILE A 288 -1.41 -23.99 12.99
C ILE A 288 0.09 -23.74 12.79
N ARG A 289 0.72 -23.06 13.75
CA ARG A 289 2.16 -22.73 13.71
C ARG A 289 2.94 -23.68 14.61
N THR A 290 3.75 -24.55 14.01
CA THR A 290 4.59 -25.53 14.75
C THR A 290 6.02 -25.04 14.98
N GLY A 291 6.29 -23.76 14.71
CA GLY A 291 7.62 -23.14 14.75
C GLY A 291 8.50 -23.45 13.53
N LYS A 292 8.49 -24.70 13.04
CA LYS A 292 9.26 -25.11 11.84
C LYS A 292 8.47 -24.99 10.53
N ARG A 293 7.15 -25.20 10.59
CA ARG A 293 6.24 -25.18 9.44
C ARG A 293 4.88 -24.63 9.84
N ASN A 294 4.14 -24.14 8.85
CA ASN A 294 2.78 -23.65 9.03
C ASN A 294 1.81 -24.59 8.32
N LEU A 295 0.75 -24.98 9.01
CA LEU A 295 -0.21 -25.98 8.57
C LEU A 295 -1.61 -25.40 8.65
N VAL A 296 -2.49 -25.88 7.78
CA VAL A 296 -3.92 -25.57 7.80
C VAL A 296 -4.68 -26.87 7.60
N MET A 297 -5.80 -27.04 8.33
CA MET A 297 -6.67 -28.19 8.15
C MET A 297 -7.68 -27.89 7.03
N LEU A 298 -7.49 -28.52 5.88
CA LEU A 298 -8.40 -28.47 4.74
C LEU A 298 -9.62 -29.35 5.03
N ALA A 299 -10.82 -28.78 4.95
CA ALA A 299 -12.08 -29.50 5.05
C ALA A 299 -12.54 -29.91 3.65
N GLU A 300 -12.45 -31.21 3.38
CA GLU A 300 -12.93 -31.85 2.16
C GLU A 300 -14.37 -32.35 2.35
N ASP A 301 -14.97 -32.84 1.27
CA ASP A 301 -16.32 -33.38 1.31
C ASP A 301 -16.42 -34.64 2.19
N GLN A 302 -17.63 -34.88 2.71
CA GLN A 302 -17.98 -36.00 3.58
C GLN A 302 -17.31 -35.98 4.98
N GLY A 303 -16.95 -34.80 5.49
CA GLY A 303 -16.41 -34.65 6.85
C GLY A 303 -14.97 -35.16 6.99
N ARG A 304 -14.21 -35.07 5.91
CA ARG A 304 -12.79 -35.42 5.86
C ARG A 304 -11.93 -34.18 6.05
N PHE A 305 -10.92 -34.29 6.89
CA PHE A 305 -9.99 -33.21 7.21
C PHE A 305 -8.57 -33.64 6.88
N ARG A 306 -7.83 -32.79 6.16
CA ARG A 306 -6.45 -33.06 5.78
C ARG A 306 -5.51 -31.95 6.23
N PRO A 307 -4.37 -32.26 6.87
CA PRO A 307 -3.33 -31.27 7.13
C PRO A 307 -2.60 -30.92 5.83
N VAL A 308 -2.52 -29.63 5.51
CA VAL A 308 -1.81 -29.10 4.34
C VAL A 308 -0.78 -28.08 4.80
N GLU A 309 0.47 -28.24 4.38
CA GLU A 309 1.51 -27.25 4.63
C GLU A 309 1.31 -26.03 3.73
N VAL A 310 1.36 -24.84 4.33
CA VAL A 310 1.15 -23.58 3.64
C VAL A 310 2.34 -22.64 3.81
N ARG A 311 2.69 -21.94 2.73
CA ARG A 311 3.63 -20.82 2.82
C ARG A 311 2.84 -19.55 3.04
N LEU A 312 2.98 -18.98 4.23
CA LEU A 312 2.29 -17.77 4.62
C LEU A 312 3.04 -16.52 4.16
N GLY A 313 2.29 -15.47 3.88
CA GLY A 313 2.75 -14.12 3.65
C GLY A 313 2.44 -13.22 4.85
N GLN A 314 2.05 -11.98 4.55
CA GLN A 314 1.73 -11.00 5.59
C GLN A 314 0.37 -11.27 6.24
N GLU A 315 0.22 -10.81 7.47
CA GLU A 315 -1.01 -10.86 8.26
C GLU A 315 -1.48 -9.43 8.53
N ASN A 316 -2.75 -9.13 8.25
CA ASN A 316 -3.37 -7.87 8.60
C ASN A 316 -4.86 -8.06 8.94
N ASP A 317 -5.34 -7.33 9.94
CA ASP A 317 -6.74 -7.32 10.38
C ASP A 317 -7.33 -8.73 10.63
N GLY A 318 -6.52 -9.63 11.19
CA GLY A 318 -6.91 -11.02 11.48
C GLY A 318 -6.96 -11.94 10.25
N LEU A 319 -6.58 -11.46 9.06
CA LEU A 319 -6.44 -12.25 7.84
C LEU A 319 -4.97 -12.46 7.50
N VAL A 320 -4.62 -13.67 7.08
CA VAL A 320 -3.26 -14.07 6.68
C VAL A 320 -3.23 -14.36 5.19
N ALA A 321 -2.28 -13.76 4.48
CA ALA A 321 -2.02 -14.08 3.09
C ALA A 321 -1.38 -15.48 2.96
N VAL A 322 -1.86 -16.27 2.01
CA VAL A 322 -1.33 -17.59 1.64
C VAL A 322 -0.66 -17.46 0.29
N LEU A 323 0.67 -17.66 0.26
CA LEU A 323 1.49 -17.59 -0.94
C LEU A 323 1.45 -18.90 -1.73
N GLN A 324 1.42 -20.04 -1.02
CA GLN A 324 1.40 -21.39 -1.60
C GLN A 324 0.70 -22.37 -0.66
N GLY A 325 0.08 -23.42 -1.23
CA GLY A 325 -0.45 -24.58 -0.50
C GLY A 325 -1.98 -24.70 -0.50
N LEU A 326 -2.71 -23.65 -0.85
CA LEU A 326 -4.18 -23.65 -0.95
C LEU A 326 -4.63 -23.04 -2.27
N ASP A 327 -5.86 -23.37 -2.67
CA ASP A 327 -6.56 -22.83 -3.83
C ASP A 327 -7.80 -22.03 -3.40
N GLU A 328 -8.26 -21.17 -4.30
CA GLU A 328 -9.45 -20.35 -4.08
C GLU A 328 -10.72 -21.22 -3.96
N GLY A 329 -11.60 -20.89 -3.01
CA GLY A 329 -12.85 -21.62 -2.77
C GLY A 329 -12.72 -22.85 -1.86
N GLN A 330 -11.50 -23.27 -1.53
CA GLN A 330 -11.27 -24.33 -0.54
C GLN A 330 -11.77 -23.93 0.86
N ARG A 331 -12.18 -24.90 1.68
CA ARG A 331 -12.65 -24.66 3.05
C ARG A 331 -11.58 -25.08 4.05
N VAL A 332 -11.30 -24.22 5.02
CA VAL A 332 -10.30 -24.44 6.07
C VAL A 332 -10.95 -24.38 7.44
N VAL A 333 -10.43 -25.15 8.40
CA VAL A 333 -10.92 -25.12 9.78
C VAL A 333 -10.36 -23.91 10.52
N ALA A 334 -11.25 -23.03 10.97
CA ALA A 334 -10.95 -21.82 11.73
C ALA A 334 -11.09 -22.00 13.25
N SER A 335 -11.84 -23.01 13.70
CA SER A 335 -12.02 -23.36 15.12
C SER A 335 -11.99 -24.89 15.32
N GLY A 336 -11.35 -25.35 16.38
CA GLY A 336 -11.20 -26.79 16.69
C GLY A 336 -10.03 -27.47 15.96
N GLN A 337 -9.22 -26.71 15.24
CA GLN A 337 -8.11 -27.18 14.40
C GLN A 337 -7.07 -28.00 15.17
N PHE A 338 -6.79 -27.67 16.44
CA PHE A 338 -5.80 -28.39 17.25
C PHE A 338 -6.24 -29.83 17.59
N LEU A 339 -7.52 -30.03 17.89
CA LEU A 339 -8.04 -31.36 18.22
C LEU A 339 -8.07 -32.26 16.98
N ILE A 340 -8.42 -31.68 15.83
CA ILE A 340 -8.43 -32.37 14.54
C ILE A 340 -6.99 -32.71 14.10
N ASP A 341 -6.04 -31.80 14.29
CA ASP A 341 -4.62 -32.03 14.02
C ASP A 341 -4.03 -33.11 14.94
N SER A 342 -4.38 -33.10 16.22
CA SER A 342 -3.97 -34.15 17.17
C SER A 342 -4.46 -35.52 16.74
N GLU A 343 -5.72 -35.64 16.31
CA GLU A 343 -6.29 -36.88 15.78
C GLU A 343 -5.62 -37.31 14.46
N ALA A 344 -5.27 -36.34 13.59
CA ALA A 344 -4.53 -36.61 12.35
C ALA A 344 -3.13 -37.15 12.62
N SER A 345 -2.42 -36.53 13.56
CA SER A 345 -1.08 -36.95 14.00
C SER A 345 -1.13 -38.34 14.65
N LEU A 346 -2.12 -38.62 15.50
CA LEU A 346 -2.32 -39.95 16.12
C LEU A 346 -2.59 -41.03 15.08
N LYS A 347 -3.28 -40.69 13.98
CA LYS A 347 -3.54 -41.61 12.85
C LYS A 347 -2.37 -41.71 11.87
N GLY A 348 -1.25 -41.01 12.12
CA GLY A 348 -0.06 -41.03 11.27
C GLY A 348 -0.27 -40.33 9.92
N ILE A 349 -1.24 -39.41 9.84
CA ILE A 349 -1.51 -38.65 8.62
C ILE A 349 -0.52 -37.48 8.57
N GLU A 350 0.51 -37.63 7.76
CA GLU A 350 1.49 -36.56 7.55
C GLU A 350 0.92 -35.45 6.67
N ALA A 351 1.35 -34.23 6.94
CA ALA A 351 0.95 -33.06 6.17
C ALA A 351 1.49 -33.14 4.75
N ARG A 352 0.63 -32.87 3.77
CA ARG A 352 1.04 -32.70 2.38
C ARG A 352 2.03 -31.55 2.27
N THR A 353 3.20 -31.82 1.70
CA THR A 353 4.26 -30.82 1.57
C THR A 353 4.04 -29.92 0.35
N VAL A 354 4.59 -28.71 0.39
CA VAL A 354 4.42 -27.72 -0.69
C VAL A 354 5.00 -28.20 -2.03
N ASP A 355 6.01 -29.08 -2.01
CA ASP A 355 6.62 -29.65 -3.22
C ASP A 355 5.74 -30.70 -3.91
N GLU A 356 4.95 -31.46 -3.15
CA GLU A 356 3.98 -32.45 -3.69
C GLU A 356 2.77 -31.78 -4.36
N SER A 357 2.48 -30.52 -4.01
CA SER A 357 1.42 -29.73 -4.64
C SER A 357 1.76 -29.28 -6.07
N LYS A 358 3.05 -29.13 -6.41
CA LYS A 358 3.48 -28.92 -7.81
C LYS A 358 3.42 -30.19 -8.65
N ALA A 359 3.65 -31.35 -8.04
CA ALA A 359 3.72 -32.63 -8.74
C ALA A 359 2.35 -33.17 -9.21
N GLN A 360 1.24 -32.74 -8.60
CA GLN A 360 -0.12 -33.16 -8.97
C GLN A 360 -0.85 -32.19 -9.93
N MET A 361 -0.21 -31.10 -10.38
CA MET A 361 -0.63 -30.42 -11.61
C MET A 361 -0.11 -31.20 -12.83
N THR A 362 -0.43 -32.50 -12.90
CA THR A 362 -0.23 -33.27 -14.12
C THR A 362 -1.30 -32.86 -15.12
N MET A 363 -0.87 -32.35 -16.28
CA MET A 363 -1.73 -32.09 -17.44
C MET A 363 -2.63 -33.30 -17.73
N PRO A 364 -3.83 -33.12 -18.32
CA PRO A 364 -4.67 -34.22 -18.75
C PRO A 364 -3.86 -35.22 -19.60
N PRO A 365 -4.13 -36.54 -19.51
CA PRO A 365 -3.35 -37.54 -20.22
C PRO A 365 -3.33 -37.22 -21.72
N VAL A 366 -2.13 -36.91 -22.24
CA VAL A 366 -1.93 -36.61 -23.65
C VAL A 366 -1.76 -37.93 -24.39
N HIS A 367 -2.62 -38.17 -25.38
CA HIS A 367 -2.60 -39.34 -26.23
C HIS A 367 -1.83 -39.03 -27.51
N GLU A 368 -0.71 -39.70 -27.76
CA GLU A 368 0.13 -39.45 -28.94
C GLU A 368 -0.24 -40.37 -30.12
N ALA A 369 -0.24 -39.80 -31.33
CA ALA A 369 -0.26 -40.55 -32.58
C ALA A 369 0.63 -39.89 -33.65
N ASP A 370 1.06 -40.72 -34.60
CA ASP A 370 1.70 -40.25 -35.83
C ASP A 370 0.62 -39.96 -36.87
N GLY A 371 0.75 -38.87 -37.62
CA GLY A 371 -0.23 -38.48 -38.63
C GLY A 371 0.36 -37.62 -39.73
N ARG A 372 -0.42 -37.44 -40.80
CA ARG A 372 -0.09 -36.56 -41.91
C ARG A 372 -1.11 -35.44 -42.00
N ILE A 373 -0.64 -34.21 -42.08
CA ILE A 373 -1.51 -33.04 -42.24
C ILE A 373 -2.15 -33.09 -43.62
N VAL A 374 -3.48 -33.06 -43.67
CA VAL A 374 -4.25 -33.03 -44.92
C VAL A 374 -4.61 -31.59 -45.27
N ASP A 375 -5.06 -30.82 -44.28
CA ASP A 375 -5.42 -29.41 -44.46
C ASP A 375 -5.33 -28.63 -43.14
N ILE A 376 -5.11 -27.32 -43.22
CA ILE A 376 -5.02 -26.41 -42.05
C ILE A 376 -6.03 -25.27 -42.27
N THR A 377 -7.05 -25.21 -41.44
CA THR A 377 -8.09 -24.16 -41.50
C THR A 377 -8.08 -23.30 -40.23
N ALA A 378 -8.76 -22.16 -40.25
CA ALA A 378 -8.92 -21.29 -39.08
C ALA A 378 -9.67 -21.96 -37.90
N GLN A 379 -10.38 -23.06 -38.14
CA GLN A 379 -11.19 -23.78 -37.14
C GLN A 379 -10.47 -25.02 -36.58
N GLY A 380 -9.33 -25.42 -37.16
CA GLY A 380 -8.57 -26.60 -36.73
C GLY A 380 -7.72 -27.22 -37.84
N MET A 381 -7.01 -28.29 -37.49
CA MET A 381 -6.13 -29.02 -38.39
C MET A 381 -6.71 -30.39 -38.74
N THR A 382 -6.87 -30.65 -40.04
CA THR A 382 -7.34 -31.95 -40.54
C THR A 382 -6.14 -32.87 -40.71
N ILE A 383 -6.11 -33.97 -39.96
CA ILE A 383 -4.97 -34.90 -39.91
C ILE A 383 -5.48 -36.30 -40.23
N SER A 384 -4.80 -36.95 -41.18
CA SER A 384 -4.89 -38.39 -41.38
C SER A 384 -3.95 -39.04 -40.36
N HIS A 385 -4.49 -39.56 -39.26
CA HIS A 385 -3.68 -40.11 -38.16
C HIS A 385 -3.67 -41.63 -38.17
N GLY A 386 -2.58 -42.21 -37.63
CA GLY A 386 -2.48 -43.62 -37.30
C GLY A 386 -3.27 -43.99 -36.04
N PRO A 387 -3.24 -45.26 -35.61
CA PRO A 387 -4.01 -45.68 -34.44
C PRO A 387 -3.52 -44.98 -33.16
N PHE A 388 -4.45 -44.45 -32.38
CA PHE A 388 -4.15 -44.01 -31.02
C PHE A 388 -4.16 -45.23 -30.10
N ASN A 389 -2.97 -45.79 -29.83
CA ASN A 389 -2.83 -46.99 -29.01
C ASN A 389 -3.44 -46.84 -27.60
N THR A 390 -3.45 -45.61 -27.07
CA THR A 390 -3.98 -45.28 -25.74
C THR A 390 -5.49 -44.99 -25.73
N LEU A 391 -6.10 -44.69 -26.88
CA LEU A 391 -7.55 -44.46 -27.03
C LEU A 391 -8.28 -45.63 -27.71
N GLY A 392 -7.56 -46.67 -28.18
CA GLY A 392 -8.14 -47.80 -28.92
C GLY A 392 -8.74 -47.41 -30.27
N MET A 393 -8.43 -46.23 -30.78
CA MET A 393 -9.07 -45.63 -31.95
C MET A 393 -8.26 -45.97 -33.21
N PRO A 394 -8.87 -46.58 -34.25
CA PRO A 394 -8.18 -46.91 -35.49
C PRO A 394 -7.81 -45.65 -36.27
N GLY A 395 -6.79 -45.73 -37.12
CA GLY A 395 -6.35 -44.61 -37.93
C GLY A 395 -7.46 -44.13 -38.88
N MET A 396 -7.76 -42.83 -38.85
CA MET A 396 -8.77 -42.19 -39.68
C MET A 396 -8.39 -40.72 -39.94
N THR A 397 -9.12 -40.05 -40.84
CA THR A 397 -8.91 -38.63 -41.13
C THR A 397 -9.97 -37.81 -40.43
N MET A 398 -9.56 -36.98 -39.46
CA MET A 398 -10.46 -36.12 -38.70
C MET A 398 -9.85 -34.73 -38.50
N THR A 399 -10.73 -33.76 -38.27
CA THR A 399 -10.35 -32.39 -37.92
C THR A 399 -10.25 -32.26 -36.41
N PHE A 400 -9.08 -31.85 -35.94
CA PHE A 400 -8.82 -31.61 -34.52
C PHE A 400 -8.72 -30.11 -34.26
N ALA A 401 -9.30 -29.65 -33.16
CA ALA A 401 -9.12 -28.29 -32.68
C ALA A 401 -7.69 -28.12 -32.13
N LEU A 402 -7.12 -26.92 -32.27
CA LEU A 402 -5.80 -26.58 -31.74
C LEU A 402 -5.97 -25.91 -30.37
N ALA A 403 -5.26 -26.38 -29.34
CA ALA A 403 -5.29 -25.72 -28.02
C ALA A 403 -4.74 -24.30 -28.10
N ARG A 404 -3.80 -24.06 -29.02
CA ARG A 404 -3.20 -22.76 -29.31
C ARG A 404 -3.00 -22.61 -30.83
N PRO A 405 -3.37 -21.46 -31.43
CA PRO A 405 -3.20 -21.24 -32.88
C PRO A 405 -1.74 -21.26 -33.33
N GLU A 406 -0.80 -21.01 -32.40
CA GLU A 406 0.65 -21.06 -32.64
C GLU A 406 1.16 -22.46 -32.99
N LEU A 407 0.45 -23.53 -32.59
CA LEU A 407 0.86 -24.91 -32.87
C LEU A 407 0.80 -25.27 -34.36
N ALA A 408 0.06 -24.49 -35.16
CA ALA A 408 0.01 -24.63 -36.61
C ALA A 408 1.11 -23.82 -37.34
N ALA A 409 1.87 -22.98 -36.62
CA ALA A 409 2.89 -22.13 -37.23
C ALA A 409 4.08 -22.97 -37.74
N GLY A 410 4.36 -22.87 -39.04
CA GLY A 410 5.50 -23.56 -39.68
C GLY A 410 5.21 -24.98 -40.19
N LEU A 411 3.95 -25.44 -40.12
CA LEU A 411 3.50 -26.72 -40.66
C LEU A 411 2.76 -26.51 -41.99
N ASN A 412 3.02 -27.37 -42.97
CA ASN A 412 2.35 -27.32 -44.27
C ASN A 412 1.49 -28.58 -44.51
N PRO A 413 0.39 -28.47 -45.29
CA PRO A 413 -0.33 -29.65 -45.78
C PRO A 413 0.63 -30.64 -46.46
N GLY A 414 0.58 -31.90 -46.04
CA GLY A 414 1.45 -32.98 -46.51
C GLY A 414 2.59 -33.36 -45.56
N ASP A 415 2.87 -32.59 -44.51
CA ASP A 415 3.90 -32.90 -43.51
C ASP A 415 3.54 -34.11 -42.64
N ARG A 416 4.54 -34.95 -42.33
CA ARG A 416 4.41 -36.00 -41.30
C ARG A 416 4.71 -35.39 -39.92
N ILE A 417 3.79 -35.62 -38.99
CA ILE A 417 3.86 -35.08 -37.64
C ILE A 417 3.62 -36.19 -36.62
N ARG A 418 4.22 -36.04 -35.45
CA ARG A 418 3.79 -36.69 -34.23
C ARG A 418 3.03 -35.65 -33.41
N PHE A 419 1.80 -35.96 -33.02
CA PHE A 419 0.96 -35.01 -32.29
C PHE A 419 0.29 -35.67 -31.09
N GLY A 420 0.10 -34.89 -30.04
CA GLY A 420 -0.52 -35.28 -28.79
C GLY A 420 -1.88 -34.60 -28.66
N VAL A 421 -2.91 -35.38 -28.37
CA VAL A 421 -4.27 -34.88 -28.13
C VAL A 421 -4.71 -35.11 -26.68
N SER A 422 -5.39 -34.14 -26.11
CA SER A 422 -6.11 -34.25 -24.83
C SER A 422 -7.62 -34.26 -25.10
N GLN A 423 -8.38 -34.92 -24.23
CA GLN A 423 -9.84 -34.88 -24.29
C GLN A 423 -10.34 -33.63 -23.56
N GLY A 424 -10.87 -32.66 -24.32
CA GLY A 424 -11.51 -31.46 -23.78
C GLY A 424 -13.03 -31.51 -23.91
N ASP A 425 -13.72 -30.50 -23.36
CA ASP A 425 -15.19 -30.41 -23.32
C ASP A 425 -15.87 -30.40 -24.71
N ALA A 426 -15.12 -30.04 -25.77
CA ALA A 426 -15.60 -29.96 -27.16
C ALA A 426 -15.03 -31.06 -28.08
N GLY A 427 -14.29 -32.04 -27.55
CA GLY A 427 -13.66 -33.12 -28.33
C GLY A 427 -12.15 -33.22 -28.13
N LEU A 428 -11.47 -33.91 -29.05
CA LEU A 428 -10.01 -34.09 -29.01
C LEU A 428 -9.30 -32.80 -29.46
N VAL A 429 -8.46 -32.26 -28.60
CA VAL A 429 -7.71 -31.02 -28.83
C VAL A 429 -6.22 -31.31 -28.91
N ILE A 430 -5.55 -30.75 -29.92
CA ILE A 430 -4.11 -30.87 -30.09
C ILE A 430 -3.40 -29.94 -29.10
N GLU A 431 -2.64 -30.53 -28.19
CA GLU A 431 -1.81 -29.83 -27.20
C GLU A 431 -0.36 -29.68 -27.68
N GLN A 432 0.12 -30.64 -28.48
CA GLN A 432 1.51 -30.68 -28.94
C GLN A 432 1.59 -31.23 -30.37
N VAL A 433 2.40 -30.61 -31.22
CA VAL A 433 2.73 -31.11 -32.57
C VAL A 433 4.22 -31.00 -32.79
N ARG A 434 4.84 -32.06 -33.31
CA ARG A 434 6.23 -32.07 -33.76
C ARG A 434 6.31 -32.62 -35.18
N LYS A 435 6.94 -31.87 -36.07
CA LYS A 435 7.25 -32.35 -37.43
C LYS A 435 8.31 -33.45 -37.36
N GLN A 436 8.05 -34.58 -38.00
CA GLN A 436 9.07 -35.61 -38.17
C GLN A 436 9.94 -35.21 -39.35
N GLU A 437 11.20 -34.88 -39.09
CA GLU A 437 12.20 -34.70 -40.15
C GLU A 437 12.47 -36.05 -40.81
N GLN A 438 12.37 -36.10 -42.14
CA GLN A 438 12.86 -37.24 -42.92
C GLN A 438 14.38 -37.29 -42.74
N ARG A 439 14.88 -38.32 -42.06
CA ARG A 439 16.28 -38.72 -42.23
C ARG A 439 16.46 -39.10 -43.71
N PRO A 440 17.53 -38.63 -44.38
CA PRO A 440 17.76 -38.84 -45.81
C PRO A 440 17.87 -40.31 -46.20
#